data_AF-A0AAX3NWY1-F1
#
_entry.id   AF-A0AAX3NWY1-F1
#
_cell.length_a   1.000
_cell.length_b   1.000
_cell.length_c   1.000
_cell.angle_alpha   90.00
_cell.angle_beta   90.00
_cell.angle_gamma   90.00
#
_symmetry.space_group_name_H-M   'P 1'
#
loop_
_entity.id
_entity.type
_entity.pdbx_description
1 polymer ?
#
loop_
_entity_poly.entity_id
_entity_poly.type
_entity_poly.pdbx_seq_one_letter_code
_entity_poly.pdbx_strand_id
1 'polypeptide(L)'
;MTRQHLIFIGDIHGQYGKLHALLEHLDFIPDPHQERRKLVFLGDLIDNGPGHEIDHQGVLTMVKALCEKELACYVMGNHEFNAVGWALRHPQTGLPLRRHSDNNRKQHQRFLDDVEEGSEQHQAWIHWFMTQPLFHDFGHVRAIHACWHEGAIQRIRPYLNEDNSLKAEHWPDAFDERHELYQLCETLLKGPELALPQGYSFLDKSGTERHRVRIKWWCEEAKTYRDIAQVQPEMVSGIPSVPLAEAHRNSVIETPVVIGHYTLTGLPAPLSDKVVCVDYNAASTQGELVAYCWWNDETPHQLHERNFEYLGTMAFGQEGLVAMMALFNQLAGRYPPVSLTPDQCEVIRHCLLNHWDPAFVSGLDQCQSEYDDHITKLATLAQQASWGDLSAYLMGITKVYFNQDLDPVCADRLAKRLRLIMNQDRD
;
A
#
# COMPACT_ATOMS: atom_id res chain seq x y z
N MET A 1 11.69 -26.59 -4.61
CA MET A 1 11.53 -25.38 -3.79
C MET A 1 10.03 -25.17 -3.62
N THR A 2 9.54 -25.23 -2.38
CA THR A 2 8.14 -24.94 -2.07
C THR A 2 7.84 -23.49 -2.47
N ARG A 3 6.76 -23.27 -3.24
CA ARG A 3 6.30 -21.92 -3.57
C ARG A 3 5.90 -21.24 -2.25
N GLN A 4 6.62 -20.20 -1.87
CA GLN A 4 6.29 -19.40 -0.70
C GLN A 4 5.51 -18.19 -1.18
N HIS A 5 4.27 -18.05 -0.71
CA HIS A 5 3.46 -16.87 -0.96
C HIS A 5 3.45 -16.06 0.34
N LEU A 6 3.95 -14.82 0.28
CA LEU A 6 4.05 -13.94 1.43
C LEU A 6 3.06 -12.78 1.28
N ILE A 7 2.46 -12.36 2.38
CA ILE A 7 1.65 -11.15 2.46
C ILE A 7 2.24 -10.26 3.54
N PHE A 8 2.87 -9.16 3.16
CA PHE A 8 3.46 -8.21 4.08
C PHE A 8 2.41 -7.22 4.55
N ILE A 9 2.24 -7.02 5.85
CA ILE A 9 1.25 -6.10 6.43
C ILE A 9 2.00 -5.00 7.17
N GLY A 10 1.63 -3.74 6.90
CA GLY A 10 2.25 -2.56 7.50
C GLY A 10 1.85 -2.29 8.94
N ASP A 11 2.18 -1.10 9.41
CA ASP A 11 2.03 -0.65 10.79
C ASP A 11 0.54 -0.60 11.19
N ILE A 12 0.19 -1.29 12.28
CA ILE A 12 -1.22 -1.53 12.67
C ILE A 12 -1.67 -0.57 13.77
N HIS A 13 -0.82 -0.24 14.75
CA HIS A 13 -1.14 0.70 15.83
C HIS A 13 -2.51 0.46 16.51
N GLY A 14 -2.76 -0.80 16.91
CA GLY A 14 -3.99 -1.21 17.57
C GLY A 14 -5.26 -1.13 16.72
N GLN A 15 -5.17 -0.94 15.39
CA GLN A 15 -6.31 -0.90 14.48
C GLN A 15 -6.88 -2.30 14.18
N TYR A 16 -7.36 -2.97 15.23
CA TYR A 16 -7.87 -4.34 15.15
C TYR A 16 -8.96 -4.52 14.08
N GLY A 17 -9.91 -3.58 13.99
CA GLY A 17 -10.97 -3.63 12.98
C GLY A 17 -10.44 -3.57 11.55
N LYS A 18 -9.43 -2.73 11.28
CA LYS A 18 -8.78 -2.65 9.95
C LYS A 18 -8.01 -3.92 9.63
N LEU A 19 -7.33 -4.51 10.61
CA LEU A 19 -6.64 -5.79 10.46
C LEU A 19 -7.63 -6.90 10.12
N HIS A 20 -8.73 -7.02 10.87
CA HIS A 20 -9.76 -8.03 10.60
C HIS A 20 -10.33 -7.87 9.19
N ALA A 21 -10.71 -6.65 8.81
CA ALA A 21 -11.29 -6.39 7.50
C ALA A 21 -10.30 -6.67 6.35
N LEU A 22 -9.01 -6.37 6.53
CA LEU A 22 -7.96 -6.71 5.56
C LEU A 22 -7.80 -8.22 5.41
N LEU A 23 -7.80 -8.98 6.51
CA LEU A 23 -7.69 -10.44 6.45
C LEU A 23 -8.91 -11.08 5.80
N GLU A 24 -10.12 -10.54 6.03
CA GLU A 24 -11.34 -10.95 5.32
C GLU A 24 -11.24 -10.65 3.82
N HIS A 25 -10.82 -9.44 3.44
CA HIS A 25 -10.63 -9.05 2.03
C HIS A 25 -9.61 -9.94 1.31
N LEU A 26 -8.58 -10.39 2.01
CA LEU A 26 -7.56 -11.30 1.49
C LEU A 26 -8.02 -12.77 1.44
N ASP A 27 -9.24 -13.08 1.89
CA ASP A 27 -9.73 -14.44 2.11
C ASP A 27 -8.72 -15.29 2.93
N PHE A 28 -8.07 -14.69 3.93
CA PHE A 28 -7.01 -15.35 4.70
C PHE A 28 -7.62 -16.33 5.72
N ILE A 29 -7.20 -17.59 5.67
CA ILE A 29 -7.76 -18.64 6.53
C ILE A 29 -6.81 -18.89 7.71
N PRO A 30 -7.21 -18.69 8.97
CA PRO A 30 -6.34 -18.91 10.14
C PRO A 30 -6.19 -20.41 10.52
N ASP A 31 -6.01 -21.28 9.52
CA ASP A 31 -5.83 -22.73 9.61
C ASP A 31 -4.58 -23.19 8.82
N PRO A 32 -3.54 -23.72 9.49
CA PRO A 32 -2.31 -24.17 8.84
C PRO A 32 -2.49 -25.34 7.86
N HIS A 33 -3.62 -26.04 7.88
CA HIS A 33 -3.92 -27.09 6.92
C HIS A 33 -4.54 -26.58 5.62
N GLN A 34 -5.15 -25.40 5.64
CA GLN A 34 -5.87 -24.82 4.50
C GLN A 34 -5.12 -23.65 3.88
N GLU A 35 -4.43 -22.86 4.70
CA GLU A 35 -3.73 -21.69 4.26
C GLU A 35 -2.33 -22.02 3.75
N ARG A 36 -2.01 -21.50 2.57
CA ARG A 36 -0.72 -21.70 1.89
C ARG A 36 0.13 -20.45 1.86
N ARG A 37 -0.46 -19.30 2.21
CA ARG A 37 0.19 -18.00 2.28
C ARG A 37 0.64 -17.75 3.71
N LYS A 38 1.76 -17.04 3.87
CA LYS A 38 2.28 -16.65 5.18
C LYS A 38 2.22 -15.14 5.33
N LEU A 39 1.68 -14.66 6.43
CA LEU A 39 1.69 -13.24 6.74
C LEU A 39 3.07 -12.81 7.25
N VAL A 40 3.45 -11.57 6.97
CA VAL A 40 4.67 -10.95 7.49
C VAL A 40 4.30 -9.57 8.02
N PHE A 41 4.19 -9.44 9.34
CA PHE A 41 3.86 -8.18 10.01
C PHE A 41 5.12 -7.33 10.20
N LEU A 42 5.08 -6.06 9.76
CA LEU A 42 6.24 -5.18 9.69
C LEU A 42 6.46 -4.26 10.90
N GLY A 43 6.08 -4.71 12.10
CA GLY A 43 6.27 -3.95 13.33
C GLY A 43 5.10 -3.02 13.65
N ASP A 44 5.27 -2.22 14.70
CA ASP A 44 4.39 -1.13 15.12
C ASP A 44 2.92 -1.59 15.24
N LEU A 45 2.73 -2.63 16.05
CA LEU A 45 1.43 -3.14 16.47
C LEU A 45 0.80 -2.25 17.52
N ILE A 46 1.63 -1.57 18.32
CA ILE A 46 1.23 -0.75 19.47
C ILE A 46 1.43 0.76 19.26
N ASP A 47 1.00 1.52 20.26
CA ASP A 47 1.06 2.98 20.36
C ASP A 47 0.24 3.71 19.28
N ASN A 48 0.23 5.06 19.39
CA ASN A 48 -0.54 6.06 18.62
C ASN A 48 -1.83 6.59 19.32
N GLY A 49 -2.37 7.72 18.83
CA GLY A 49 -3.67 8.32 19.22
C GLY A 49 -3.87 9.78 18.77
N PRO A 50 -5.10 10.26 18.43
CA PRO A 50 -6.42 9.68 18.70
C PRO A 50 -7.26 9.27 17.46
N GLY A 51 -7.92 8.11 17.57
CA GLY A 51 -9.03 7.60 16.76
C GLY A 51 -9.98 6.81 17.68
N HIS A 52 -11.23 6.57 17.29
CA HIS A 52 -12.28 6.10 18.23
C HIS A 52 -12.24 4.61 18.58
N GLU A 53 -11.43 3.79 17.88
CA GLU A 53 -11.36 2.34 18.09
C GLU A 53 -9.90 1.88 17.98
N ILE A 54 -9.22 1.82 19.13
CA ILE A 54 -7.88 1.25 19.28
C ILE A 54 -8.02 0.08 20.26
N ASP A 55 -7.61 -1.10 19.81
CA ASP A 55 -7.55 -2.34 20.58
C ASP A 55 -6.18 -3.01 20.38
N HIS A 56 -5.22 -2.60 21.21
CA HIS A 56 -3.88 -3.19 21.18
C HIS A 56 -3.90 -4.66 21.58
N GLN A 57 -4.72 -5.05 22.55
CA GLN A 57 -4.78 -6.42 23.03
C GLN A 57 -5.29 -7.38 21.95
N GLY A 58 -6.33 -6.99 21.22
CA GLY A 58 -6.87 -7.77 20.10
C GLY A 58 -5.82 -7.99 19.01
N VAL A 59 -5.12 -6.93 18.60
CA VAL A 59 -4.04 -7.02 17.60
C VAL A 59 -2.93 -7.95 18.09
N LEU A 60 -2.39 -7.71 19.29
CA LEU A 60 -1.29 -8.50 19.85
C LEU A 60 -1.66 -9.97 20.00
N THR A 61 -2.87 -10.25 20.50
CA THR A 61 -3.36 -11.63 20.67
C THR A 61 -3.50 -12.34 19.33
N MET A 62 -4.05 -11.67 18.32
CA MET A 62 -4.20 -12.24 16.97
C MET A 62 -2.85 -12.51 16.31
N VAL A 63 -1.97 -11.50 16.27
CA VAL A 63 -0.64 -11.63 15.63
C VAL A 63 0.19 -12.70 16.31
N LYS A 64 0.23 -12.73 17.65
CA LYS A 64 0.95 -13.76 18.40
C LYS A 64 0.41 -15.16 18.10
N ALA A 65 -0.90 -15.36 18.10
CA ALA A 65 -1.52 -16.65 17.81
C ALA A 65 -1.24 -17.13 16.38
N LEU A 66 -1.19 -16.22 15.39
CA LEU A 66 -0.82 -16.54 14.02
C LEU A 66 0.67 -16.94 13.89
N CYS A 67 1.55 -16.27 14.64
CA CYS A 67 2.97 -16.63 14.69
C CYS A 67 3.18 -18.00 15.34
N GLU A 68 2.49 -18.29 16.44
CA GLU A 68 2.55 -19.60 17.14
C GLU A 68 2.04 -20.76 16.28
N LYS A 69 1.11 -20.49 15.34
CA LYS A 69 0.62 -21.46 14.35
C LYS A 69 1.49 -21.55 13.09
N GLU A 70 2.63 -20.85 13.06
CA GLU A 70 3.52 -20.73 11.89
C GLU A 70 2.87 -20.11 10.63
N LEU A 71 1.69 -19.50 10.78
CA LEU A 71 0.94 -18.81 9.72
C LEU A 71 1.44 -17.38 9.48
N ALA A 72 2.20 -16.83 10.42
CA ALA A 72 2.79 -15.50 10.32
C ALA A 72 4.26 -15.49 10.77
N CYS A 73 4.99 -14.51 10.26
CA CYS A 73 6.22 -13.99 10.85
C CYS A 73 5.97 -12.53 11.26
N TYR A 74 6.72 -12.07 12.25
CA TYR A 74 6.70 -10.69 12.72
C TYR A 74 8.13 -10.16 12.75
N VAL A 75 8.32 -8.88 12.43
CA VAL A 75 9.55 -8.13 12.71
C VAL A 75 9.25 -7.03 13.72
N MET A 76 10.18 -6.79 14.64
CA MET A 76 10.03 -5.78 15.67
C MET A 76 9.96 -4.37 15.07
N GLY A 77 8.95 -3.60 15.49
CA GLY A 77 8.84 -2.17 15.18
C GLY A 77 9.57 -1.29 16.20
N ASN A 78 9.69 0.00 15.91
CA ASN A 78 10.28 0.92 16.88
C ASN A 78 9.40 1.14 18.11
N HIS A 79 8.08 0.99 17.99
CA HIS A 79 7.17 1.15 19.12
C HIS A 79 7.31 0.00 20.12
N GLU A 80 7.40 -1.24 19.66
CA GLU A 80 7.69 -2.38 20.54
C GLU A 80 9.09 -2.27 21.17
N PHE A 81 10.11 -1.87 20.39
CA PHE A 81 11.44 -1.61 20.93
C PHE A 81 11.41 -0.54 22.04
N ASN A 82 10.70 0.57 21.81
CA ASN A 82 10.55 1.65 22.77
C ASN A 82 9.78 1.22 24.03
N ALA A 83 8.78 0.34 23.90
CA ALA A 83 8.03 -0.22 25.02
C ALA A 83 8.91 -1.09 25.92
N VAL A 84 9.78 -1.92 25.34
CA VAL A 84 10.78 -2.68 26.11
C VAL A 84 11.69 -1.72 26.88
N GLY A 85 12.22 -0.69 26.22
CA GLY A 85 13.04 0.32 26.89
C GLY A 85 12.30 1.09 27.99
N TRP A 86 10.99 1.30 27.83
CA TRP A 86 10.14 1.95 28.82
C TRP A 86 9.99 1.11 30.09
N ALA A 87 9.76 -0.19 29.92
CA ALA A 87 9.52 -1.14 31.00
C ALA A 87 10.81 -1.55 31.74
N LEU A 88 11.90 -1.80 31.01
CA LEU A 88 13.15 -2.28 31.61
C LEU A 88 13.89 -1.20 32.41
N ARG A 89 14.76 -1.66 33.32
CA ARG A 89 15.65 -0.83 34.13
C ARG A 89 17.09 -1.24 33.90
N HIS A 90 17.99 -0.26 33.85
CA HIS A 90 19.42 -0.50 33.72
C HIS A 90 19.95 -1.23 34.94
N PRO A 91 20.69 -2.35 34.78
CA PRO A 91 21.03 -3.23 35.91
C PRO A 91 21.92 -2.55 36.97
N GLN A 92 22.79 -1.61 36.57
CA GLN A 92 23.69 -0.91 37.50
C GLN A 92 23.11 0.38 38.10
N THR A 93 22.31 1.14 37.35
CA THR A 93 21.82 2.46 37.80
C THR A 93 20.39 2.42 38.32
N GLY A 94 19.62 1.37 37.99
CA GLY A 94 18.20 1.26 38.31
C GLY A 94 17.29 2.24 37.55
N LEU A 95 17.84 3.05 36.64
CA LEU A 95 17.08 4.01 35.84
C LEU A 95 16.38 3.30 34.65
N PRO A 96 15.23 3.81 34.16
CA PRO A 96 14.63 3.33 32.92
C PRO A 96 15.61 3.37 31.75
N LEU A 97 15.61 2.34 30.89
CA LEU A 97 16.45 2.34 29.68
C LEU A 97 16.01 3.45 28.71
N ARG A 98 14.69 3.63 28.54
CA ARG A 98 14.10 4.76 27.83
C ARG A 98 13.61 5.81 28.82
N ARG A 99 14.01 7.07 28.62
CA ARG A 99 13.57 8.20 29.44
C ARG A 99 12.03 8.34 29.45
N HIS A 100 11.44 8.47 30.63
CA HIS A 100 10.01 8.74 30.83
C HIS A 100 9.67 10.24 30.76
N SER A 101 9.99 10.89 29.65
CA SER A 101 9.56 12.29 29.40
C SER A 101 8.07 12.36 29.06
N ASP A 102 7.44 13.53 29.23
CA ASP A 102 6.03 13.76 28.86
C ASP A 102 5.72 13.37 27.42
N ASN A 103 6.62 13.68 26.47
CA ASN A 103 6.43 13.31 25.07
C ASN A 103 6.45 11.78 24.85
N ASN A 104 7.42 11.09 25.45
CA ASN A 104 7.50 9.63 25.36
C ASN A 104 6.29 8.97 26.03
N ARG A 105 5.85 9.48 27.19
CA ARG A 105 4.64 9.00 27.86
C ARG A 105 3.43 9.19 26.96
N LYS A 106 3.24 10.39 26.40
CA LYS A 106 2.10 10.70 25.53
C LYS A 106 1.98 9.74 24.35
N GLN A 107 3.09 9.36 23.71
CA GLN A 107 3.09 8.41 22.60
C GLN A 107 2.69 6.99 23.03
N HIS A 108 3.08 6.59 24.25
CA HIS A 108 2.92 5.23 24.78
C HIS A 108 1.66 5.04 25.65
N GLN A 109 1.04 6.13 26.09
CA GLN A 109 0.00 6.13 27.12
C GLN A 109 -1.18 5.24 26.76
N ARG A 110 -1.59 5.24 25.48
CA ARG A 110 -2.75 4.44 25.06
C ARG A 110 -2.50 2.94 25.22
N PHE A 111 -1.31 2.45 24.86
CA PHE A 111 -0.93 1.07 25.10
C PHE A 111 -0.91 0.75 26.59
N LEU A 112 -0.28 1.61 27.40
CA LEU A 112 -0.21 1.46 28.86
C LEU A 112 -1.59 1.41 29.53
N ASP A 113 -2.55 2.20 29.04
CA ASP A 113 -3.93 2.18 29.51
C ASP A 113 -4.63 0.87 29.14
N ASP A 114 -4.41 0.38 27.91
CA ASP A 114 -5.02 -0.86 27.42
C ASP A 114 -4.52 -2.11 28.15
N VAL A 115 -3.23 -2.18 28.53
CA VAL A 115 -2.63 -3.35 29.20
C VAL A 115 -2.39 -3.17 30.70
N GLU A 116 -2.70 -2.00 31.25
CA GLU A 116 -2.41 -1.57 32.63
C GLU A 116 -0.91 -1.57 32.97
N GLU A 117 -0.29 -0.38 33.02
CA GLU A 117 1.15 -0.21 33.31
C GLU A 117 1.60 -0.97 34.57
N GLY A 118 2.39 -2.01 34.37
CA GLY A 118 3.04 -2.78 35.44
C GLY A 118 2.29 -4.05 35.84
N SER A 119 1.14 -4.31 35.24
CA SER A 119 0.41 -5.56 35.37
C SER A 119 1.22 -6.77 34.86
N GLU A 120 0.81 -7.98 35.24
CA GLU A 120 1.38 -9.22 34.68
C GLU A 120 1.18 -9.29 33.16
N GLN A 121 0.07 -8.75 32.65
CA GLN A 121 -0.21 -8.69 31.22
C GLN A 121 0.76 -7.76 30.50
N HIS A 122 1.01 -6.56 31.05
CA HIS A 122 2.01 -5.65 30.50
C HIS A 122 3.38 -6.34 30.42
N GLN A 123 3.82 -6.98 31.51
CA GLN A 123 5.10 -7.69 31.55
C GLN A 123 5.17 -8.85 30.54
N ALA A 124 4.07 -9.60 30.37
CA ALA A 124 4.00 -10.67 29.39
C ALA A 124 4.17 -10.16 27.95
N TRP A 125 3.57 -9.02 27.61
CA TRP A 125 3.75 -8.39 26.30
C TRP A 125 5.17 -7.88 26.10
N ILE A 126 5.76 -7.22 27.11
CA ILE A 126 7.17 -6.79 27.06
C ILE A 126 8.10 -7.98 26.82
N HIS A 127 7.92 -9.08 27.54
CA HIS A 127 8.71 -10.30 27.32
C HIS A 127 8.50 -10.86 25.92
N TRP A 128 7.27 -10.88 25.40
CA TRP A 128 7.03 -11.32 24.02
C TRP A 128 7.72 -10.42 23.00
N PHE A 129 7.69 -9.10 23.16
CA PHE A 129 8.43 -8.17 22.29
C PHE A 129 9.92 -8.50 22.29
N MET A 130 10.51 -8.77 23.46
CA MET A 130 11.94 -9.09 23.56
C MET A 130 12.38 -10.33 22.78
N THR A 131 11.46 -11.25 22.44
CA THR A 131 11.76 -12.45 21.64
C THR A 131 11.58 -12.24 20.14
N GLN A 132 11.20 -11.04 19.68
CA GLN A 132 10.89 -10.82 18.28
C GLN A 132 12.15 -10.45 17.47
N PRO A 133 12.25 -10.92 16.22
CA PRO A 133 13.40 -10.67 15.39
C PRO A 133 13.40 -9.26 14.81
N LEU A 134 14.58 -8.69 14.55
CA LEU A 134 14.71 -7.36 13.97
C LEU A 134 14.48 -7.36 12.44
N PHE A 135 14.71 -8.49 11.77
CA PHE A 135 14.54 -8.64 10.33
C PHE A 135 14.39 -10.11 9.92
N HIS A 136 13.83 -10.34 8.73
CA HIS A 136 13.80 -11.64 8.05
C HIS A 136 14.42 -11.54 6.64
N ASP A 137 15.21 -12.55 6.27
CA ASP A 137 15.69 -12.76 4.89
C ASP A 137 15.09 -14.06 4.35
N PHE A 138 14.15 -13.95 3.41
CA PHE A 138 13.53 -15.10 2.74
C PHE A 138 14.32 -15.54 1.49
N GLY A 139 15.51 -14.97 1.27
CA GLY A 139 16.40 -15.21 0.13
C GLY A 139 16.04 -14.41 -1.11
N HIS A 140 14.75 -14.32 -1.44
CA HIS A 140 14.23 -13.66 -2.63
C HIS A 140 13.50 -12.34 -2.33
N VAL A 141 13.19 -12.11 -1.06
CA VAL A 141 12.64 -10.85 -0.51
C VAL A 141 13.04 -10.76 0.96
N ARG A 142 13.15 -9.53 1.47
CA ARG A 142 13.55 -9.22 2.85
C ARG A 142 12.51 -8.37 3.55
N ALA A 143 12.39 -8.55 4.86
CA ALA A 143 11.51 -7.75 5.71
C ALA A 143 12.29 -7.15 6.87
N ILE A 144 12.08 -5.86 7.11
CA ILE A 144 12.60 -5.09 8.23
C ILE A 144 11.69 -3.89 8.45
N HIS A 145 11.55 -3.42 9.69
CA HIS A 145 10.61 -2.33 9.96
C HIS A 145 10.97 -1.02 9.23
N ALA A 146 12.22 -0.55 9.27
CA ALA A 146 12.57 0.77 8.70
C ALA A 146 13.70 0.81 7.66
N CYS A 147 14.82 0.11 7.86
CA CYS A 147 15.95 0.23 6.91
C CYS A 147 16.76 -1.04 6.79
N TRP A 148 16.87 -1.57 5.57
CA TRP A 148 17.83 -2.62 5.26
C TRP A 148 19.19 -2.01 4.94
N HIS A 149 20.04 -1.88 5.96
CA HIS A 149 21.41 -1.40 5.77
C HIS A 149 22.40 -2.56 5.99
N GLU A 150 22.99 -3.06 4.89
CA GLU A 150 23.81 -4.27 4.88
C GLU A 150 24.97 -4.21 5.90
N GLY A 151 25.71 -3.11 5.94
CA GLY A 151 26.80 -2.93 6.90
C GLY A 151 26.33 -2.87 8.37
N ALA A 152 25.09 -2.44 8.62
CA ALA A 152 24.54 -2.41 9.98
C ALA A 152 24.06 -3.80 10.39
N ILE A 153 23.42 -4.54 9.47
CA ILE A 153 23.01 -5.94 9.66
C ILE A 153 24.23 -6.83 9.93
N GLN A 154 25.35 -6.63 9.24
CA GLN A 154 26.58 -7.40 9.52
C GLN A 154 27.15 -7.11 10.91
N ARG A 155 27.13 -5.85 11.34
CA ARG A 155 27.67 -5.42 12.65
C ARG A 155 26.76 -5.75 13.82
N ILE A 156 25.45 -5.84 13.62
CA ILE A 156 24.52 -6.14 14.71
C ILE A 156 24.48 -7.64 15.08
N ARG A 157 24.85 -8.53 14.15
CA ARG A 157 24.82 -10.00 14.34
C ARG A 157 25.40 -10.52 15.66
N PRO A 158 26.54 -10.03 16.18
CA PRO A 158 27.08 -10.49 17.46
C PRO A 158 26.12 -10.29 18.66
N TYR A 159 25.22 -9.31 18.56
CA TYR A 159 24.23 -8.99 19.60
C TYR A 159 22.90 -9.75 19.44
N LEU A 160 22.74 -10.54 18.37
CA LEU A 160 21.49 -11.23 18.05
C LEU A 160 21.55 -12.74 18.32
N ASN A 161 20.41 -13.30 18.64
CA ASN A 161 20.16 -14.74 18.64
C ASN A 161 20.11 -15.28 17.20
N GLU A 162 20.04 -16.61 17.04
CA GLU A 162 19.99 -17.27 15.72
C GLU A 162 18.76 -16.87 14.88
N ASP A 163 17.66 -16.49 15.54
CA ASP A 163 16.43 -16.03 14.91
C ASP A 163 16.45 -14.53 14.55
N ASN A 164 17.56 -13.82 14.80
CA ASN A 164 17.73 -12.37 14.67
C ASN A 164 16.99 -11.52 15.74
N SER A 165 16.51 -12.10 16.85
CA SER A 165 16.07 -11.34 18.03
C SER A 165 17.25 -10.83 18.84
N LEU A 166 17.06 -9.73 19.59
CA LEU A 166 18.12 -9.15 20.40
C LEU A 166 18.37 -10.01 21.66
N LYS A 167 19.64 -10.34 21.95
CA LYS A 167 19.98 -11.08 23.16
C LYS A 167 19.61 -10.29 24.41
N ALA A 168 19.14 -11.00 25.44
CA ALA A 168 18.61 -10.39 26.66
C ALA A 168 19.64 -9.48 27.38
N GLU A 169 20.91 -9.85 27.36
CA GLU A 169 22.01 -9.10 27.98
C GLU A 169 22.32 -7.76 27.30
N HIS A 170 21.92 -7.55 26.05
CA HIS A 170 22.27 -6.38 25.25
C HIS A 170 21.17 -5.31 25.19
N TRP A 171 20.04 -5.51 25.87
CA TRP A 171 19.01 -4.46 25.98
C TRP A 171 19.54 -3.15 26.57
N PRO A 172 20.36 -3.13 27.64
CA PRO A 172 20.96 -1.89 28.10
C PRO A 172 21.85 -1.21 27.04
N ASP A 173 22.64 -1.99 26.31
CA ASP A 173 23.54 -1.51 25.27
C ASP A 173 22.80 -0.86 24.08
N ALA A 174 21.59 -1.34 23.78
CA ALA A 174 20.74 -0.81 22.71
C ALA A 174 20.14 0.58 23.05
N PHE A 175 20.18 0.99 24.32
CA PHE A 175 19.71 2.29 24.80
C PHE A 175 20.85 3.19 25.30
N ASP A 176 22.12 2.79 25.15
CA ASP A 176 23.29 3.62 25.46
C ASP A 176 23.84 4.29 24.19
N GLU A 177 23.67 5.61 24.07
CA GLU A 177 24.17 6.43 22.95
C GLU A 177 25.68 6.30 22.70
N ARG A 178 26.45 5.83 23.69
CA ARG A 178 27.91 5.61 23.56
C ARG A 178 28.26 4.25 23.00
N HIS A 179 27.34 3.29 23.07
CA HIS A 179 27.54 1.95 22.56
C HIS A 179 27.10 1.87 21.08
N GLU A 180 27.80 1.08 20.26
CA GLU A 180 27.50 1.03 18.82
C GLU A 180 26.11 0.49 18.50
N LEU A 181 25.61 -0.42 19.34
CA LEU A 181 24.30 -1.04 19.19
C LEU A 181 23.16 -0.02 19.15
N TYR A 182 23.27 1.09 19.90
CA TYR A 182 22.29 2.16 19.85
C TYR A 182 22.12 2.69 18.42
N GLN A 183 23.22 3.05 17.74
CA GLN A 183 23.15 3.58 16.37
C GLN A 183 22.70 2.53 15.35
N LEU A 184 23.03 1.25 15.58
CA LEU A 184 22.56 0.15 14.75
C LEU A 184 21.03 0.00 14.88
N CYS A 185 20.49 0.01 16.09
CA CYS A 185 19.05 -0.01 16.36
C CYS A 185 18.34 1.22 15.80
N GLU A 186 18.88 2.43 16.00
CA GLU A 186 18.33 3.67 15.42
C GLU A 186 18.24 3.56 13.89
N THR A 187 19.29 3.05 13.23
CA THR A 187 19.29 2.90 11.76
C THR A 187 18.25 1.87 11.30
N LEU A 188 18.26 0.67 11.87
CA LEU A 188 17.45 -0.46 11.40
C LEU A 188 15.96 -0.31 11.73
N LEU A 189 15.63 0.27 12.89
CA LEU A 189 14.25 0.41 13.39
C LEU A 189 13.66 1.80 13.15
N LYS A 190 14.45 2.85 12.92
CA LYS A 190 13.91 4.23 12.75
C LYS A 190 14.36 4.92 11.48
N GLY A 191 15.15 4.23 10.66
CA GLY A 191 15.74 4.75 9.44
C GLY A 191 16.93 5.68 9.70
N PRO A 192 17.87 5.75 8.74
CA PRO A 192 19.04 6.61 8.86
C PRO A 192 18.66 8.10 8.82
N GLU A 193 19.38 8.89 9.62
CA GLU A 193 19.34 10.35 9.57
C GLU A 193 20.71 10.92 9.17
N LEU A 194 20.67 12.01 8.41
CA LEU A 194 21.83 12.76 8.00
C LEU A 194 21.82 14.15 8.62
N ALA A 195 22.97 14.57 9.15
CA ALA A 195 23.15 15.96 9.60
C ALA A 195 23.16 16.89 8.39
N LEU A 196 22.37 17.96 8.45
CA LEU A 196 22.38 19.03 7.46
C LEU A 196 23.74 19.76 7.46
N PRO A 197 24.16 20.35 6.33
CA PRO A 197 25.38 21.14 6.29
C PRO A 197 25.34 22.30 7.29
N GLN A 198 26.51 22.75 7.74
CA GLN A 198 26.61 23.84 8.70
C GLN A 198 25.83 25.08 8.22
N GLY A 199 24.98 25.63 9.09
CA GLY A 199 24.14 26.79 8.80
C GLY A 199 22.75 26.47 8.25
N TYR A 200 22.40 25.19 8.07
CA TYR A 200 21.07 24.77 7.64
C TYR A 200 20.27 24.09 8.76
N SER A 201 18.97 24.36 8.75
CA SER A 201 17.95 23.72 9.59
C SER A 201 16.60 23.79 8.87
N PHE A 202 15.62 23.02 9.36
CA PHE A 202 14.23 23.12 8.92
C PHE A 202 13.29 22.95 10.12
N LEU A 203 12.05 23.42 9.99
CA LEU A 203 11.01 23.20 10.99
C LEU A 203 10.23 21.92 10.65
N ASP A 204 10.03 21.05 11.63
CA ASP A 204 9.15 19.88 11.48
C ASP A 204 7.66 20.24 11.65
N LYS A 205 6.78 19.23 11.62
CA LYS A 205 5.31 19.44 11.70
C LYS A 205 4.88 20.10 13.01
N SER A 206 5.67 19.93 14.08
CA SER A 206 5.39 20.52 15.39
C SER A 206 6.05 21.89 15.57
N GLY A 207 6.74 22.40 14.54
CA GLY A 207 7.48 23.65 14.60
C GLY A 207 8.82 23.53 15.31
N THR A 208 9.33 22.31 15.52
CA THR A 208 10.64 22.09 16.13
C THR A 208 11.72 22.26 15.09
N GLU A 209 12.75 23.05 15.40
CA GLU A 209 13.92 23.20 14.55
C GLU A 209 14.76 21.92 14.56
N ARG A 210 15.05 21.40 13.35
CA ARG A 210 15.80 20.18 13.12
C ARG A 210 17.05 20.47 12.31
N HIS A 211 18.17 19.90 12.77
CA HIS A 211 19.46 19.92 12.07
C HIS A 211 19.82 18.58 11.44
N ARG A 212 18.97 17.57 11.63
CA ARG A 212 19.11 16.24 11.06
C ARG A 212 17.86 15.91 10.29
N VAL A 213 18.03 15.26 9.14
CA VAL A 213 16.94 14.88 8.25
C VAL A 213 16.99 13.38 8.02
N ARG A 214 15.84 12.71 8.13
CA ARG A 214 15.72 11.31 7.74
C ARG A 214 15.91 11.20 6.23
N ILE A 215 16.59 10.15 5.78
CA ILE A 215 16.92 9.98 4.35
C ILE A 215 16.11 8.85 3.69
N LYS A 216 15.78 9.05 2.42
CA LYS A 216 15.24 8.05 1.50
C LYS A 216 16.37 7.11 1.10
N TRP A 217 16.72 6.17 1.97
CA TRP A 217 17.84 5.24 1.73
C TRP A 217 17.63 4.33 0.51
N TRP A 218 16.40 4.25 -0.01
CA TRP A 218 16.02 3.57 -1.25
C TRP A 218 16.22 4.41 -2.53
N CYS A 219 16.60 5.69 -2.41
CA CYS A 219 16.75 6.59 -3.56
C CYS A 219 18.22 6.66 -4.01
N GLU A 220 18.65 5.74 -4.87
CA GLU A 220 20.05 5.64 -5.32
C GLU A 220 20.52 6.84 -6.15
N GLU A 221 19.60 7.47 -6.90
CA GLU A 221 19.88 8.61 -7.78
C GLU A 221 19.96 9.96 -7.06
N ALA A 222 19.83 9.99 -5.73
CA ALA A 222 19.85 11.22 -4.96
C ALA A 222 21.24 11.91 -5.03
N LYS A 223 21.27 13.17 -5.47
CA LYS A 223 22.52 13.94 -5.65
C LYS A 223 22.69 15.05 -4.63
N THR A 224 21.59 15.50 -4.02
CA THR A 224 21.57 16.61 -3.06
C THR A 224 20.83 16.24 -1.78
N TYR A 225 21.04 17.03 -0.73
CA TYR A 225 20.30 16.90 0.53
C TYR A 225 18.78 16.99 0.32
N ARG A 226 18.32 17.82 -0.63
CA ARG A 226 16.89 17.94 -0.97
C ARG A 226 16.34 16.66 -1.62
N ASP A 227 17.11 16.01 -2.49
CA ASP A 227 16.68 14.80 -3.17
C ASP A 227 16.50 13.64 -2.17
N ILE A 228 17.49 13.49 -1.30
CA ILE A 228 17.57 12.37 -0.35
C ILE A 228 16.68 12.56 0.88
N ALA A 229 16.24 13.78 1.19
CA ALA A 229 15.43 14.04 2.38
C ALA A 229 14.05 13.38 2.31
N GLN A 230 13.71 12.62 3.36
CA GLN A 230 12.37 12.10 3.61
C GLN A 230 11.66 13.05 4.57
N VAL A 231 11.00 14.05 4.00
CA VAL A 231 10.18 15.03 4.70
C VAL A 231 8.86 15.22 3.96
N GLN A 232 7.91 15.88 4.62
CA GLN A 232 6.64 16.20 3.99
C GLN A 232 6.82 17.22 2.85
N PRO A 233 5.93 17.22 1.84
CA PRO A 233 6.04 18.10 0.68
C PRO A 233 6.26 19.58 1.03
N GLU A 234 5.62 20.07 2.09
CA GLU A 234 5.70 21.48 2.50
C GLU A 234 7.09 21.84 3.05
N MET A 235 7.81 20.87 3.62
CA MET A 235 9.12 21.05 4.25
C MET A 235 10.28 20.95 3.27
N VAL A 236 10.06 20.35 2.09
CA VAL A 236 11.11 20.13 1.08
C VAL A 236 11.82 21.43 0.71
N SER A 237 11.08 22.54 0.66
CA SER A 237 11.61 23.87 0.36
C SER A 237 12.67 24.35 1.36
N GLY A 238 12.57 23.93 2.63
CA GLY A 238 13.51 24.22 3.70
C GLY A 238 14.78 23.36 3.66
N ILE A 239 14.80 22.30 2.85
CA ILE A 239 15.98 21.44 2.71
C ILE A 239 16.92 22.00 1.63
N PRO A 240 18.23 22.14 1.91
CA PRO A 240 19.19 22.65 0.95
C PRO A 240 19.39 21.72 -0.25
N SER A 241 19.54 22.28 -1.46
CA SER A 241 19.99 21.55 -2.66
C SER A 241 21.52 21.44 -2.74
N VAL A 242 22.20 21.31 -1.59
CA VAL A 242 23.66 21.15 -1.53
C VAL A 242 24.03 19.73 -1.98
N PRO A 243 25.10 19.53 -2.79
CA PRO A 243 25.53 18.20 -3.20
C PRO A 243 25.90 17.29 -2.02
N LEU A 244 25.54 16.01 -2.13
CA LEU A 244 25.94 15.00 -1.16
C LEU A 244 27.42 14.63 -1.34
N ALA A 245 28.12 14.47 -0.22
CA ALA A 245 29.43 13.82 -0.23
C ALA A 245 29.26 12.35 -0.62
N GLU A 246 30.30 11.74 -1.22
CA GLU A 246 30.25 10.34 -1.66
C GLU A 246 29.88 9.38 -0.52
N ALA A 247 30.37 9.64 0.70
CA ALA A 247 30.07 8.86 1.90
C ALA A 247 28.61 8.96 2.38
N HIS A 248 27.80 9.85 1.80
CA HIS A 248 26.39 10.03 2.12
C HIS A 248 25.47 9.53 1.00
N ARG A 249 26.03 8.97 -0.07
CA ARG A 249 25.23 8.33 -1.11
C ARG A 249 24.69 6.99 -0.62
N ASN A 250 23.49 6.67 -1.10
CA ASN A 250 22.86 5.41 -0.79
C ASN A 250 23.60 4.25 -1.46
N SER A 251 23.63 3.10 -0.79
CA SER A 251 24.16 1.86 -1.35
C SER A 251 23.10 1.19 -2.23
N VAL A 252 23.57 0.41 -3.21
CA VAL A 252 22.70 -0.35 -4.11
C VAL A 252 21.94 -1.43 -3.34
N ILE A 253 20.64 -1.57 -3.63
CA ILE A 253 19.79 -2.60 -3.03
C ILE A 253 19.64 -3.76 -4.03
N GLU A 254 20.27 -4.90 -3.72
CA GLU A 254 20.26 -6.05 -4.64
C GLU A 254 18.95 -6.86 -4.54
N THR A 255 18.53 -7.14 -3.31
CA THR A 255 17.36 -7.96 -2.99
C THR A 255 16.18 -7.06 -2.59
N PRO A 256 14.98 -7.30 -3.14
CA PRO A 256 13.78 -6.55 -2.75
C PRO A 256 13.52 -6.55 -1.25
N VAL A 257 13.13 -5.39 -0.72
CA VAL A 257 12.88 -5.17 0.70
C VAL A 257 11.47 -4.60 0.89
N VAL A 258 10.71 -5.18 1.81
CA VAL A 258 9.42 -4.63 2.25
C VAL A 258 9.57 -4.07 3.66
N ILE A 259 9.11 -2.83 3.86
CA ILE A 259 9.26 -2.04 5.10
C ILE A 259 7.95 -1.40 5.56
N GLY A 260 7.92 -0.94 6.80
CA GLY A 260 6.87 -0.09 7.38
C GLY A 260 7.39 1.34 7.63
N HIS A 261 7.01 1.95 8.75
CA HIS A 261 7.66 3.12 9.39
C HIS A 261 7.55 4.52 8.75
N TYR A 262 7.44 4.64 7.43
CA TYR A 262 7.59 5.95 6.74
C TYR A 262 6.29 6.76 6.58
N THR A 263 5.16 6.20 7.04
CA THR A 263 3.84 6.83 7.12
C THR A 263 3.47 7.57 5.85
N LEU A 264 3.30 6.80 4.78
CA LEU A 264 2.96 7.28 3.45
C LEU A 264 1.49 7.70 3.36
N THR A 265 1.18 8.46 2.31
CA THR A 265 -0.18 8.88 1.99
C THR A 265 -0.42 8.72 0.49
N GLY A 266 -1.70 8.71 0.09
CA GLY A 266 -2.09 8.53 -1.30
C GLY A 266 -2.15 7.06 -1.71
N LEU A 267 -2.13 6.82 -3.02
CA LEU A 267 -2.23 5.47 -3.59
C LEU A 267 -0.97 4.65 -3.32
N PRO A 268 -1.10 3.39 -2.88
CA PRO A 268 0.07 2.54 -2.67
C PRO A 268 0.88 2.27 -3.93
N ALA A 269 2.20 2.46 -3.84
CA ALA A 269 3.13 2.26 -4.93
C ALA A 269 4.53 1.92 -4.39
N PRO A 270 5.36 1.17 -5.13
CA PRO A 270 6.74 0.91 -4.72
C PRO A 270 7.54 2.21 -4.56
N LEU A 271 8.41 2.25 -3.56
CA LEU A 271 9.30 3.39 -3.28
C LEU A 271 10.48 3.45 -4.26
N SER A 272 10.90 2.29 -4.74
CA SER A 272 11.83 2.10 -5.85
C SER A 272 11.54 0.77 -6.54
N ASP A 273 12.34 0.42 -7.52
CA ASP A 273 12.42 -0.90 -8.15
C ASP A 273 12.86 -2.03 -7.20
N LYS A 274 13.28 -1.70 -5.97
CA LYS A 274 13.74 -2.65 -4.96
C LYS A 274 13.13 -2.47 -3.57
N VAL A 275 12.36 -1.42 -3.32
CA VAL A 275 11.79 -1.16 -1.99
C VAL A 275 10.29 -0.91 -2.07
N VAL A 276 9.55 -1.60 -1.21
CA VAL A 276 8.13 -1.38 -0.95
C VAL A 276 7.96 -0.94 0.48
N CYS A 277 7.17 0.11 0.73
CA CYS A 277 6.68 0.43 2.06
C CYS A 277 5.17 0.16 2.13
N VAL A 278 4.70 -0.45 3.21
CA VAL A 278 3.27 -0.76 3.45
C VAL A 278 2.66 0.04 4.60
N ASP A 279 3.40 1.00 5.17
CA ASP A 279 2.84 1.94 6.15
C ASP A 279 2.17 3.12 5.45
N TYR A 280 0.82 3.09 5.40
CA TYR A 280 -0.05 4.15 4.89
C TYR A 280 -0.90 4.79 6.01
N ASN A 281 -0.31 4.90 7.20
CA ASN A 281 -0.89 5.59 8.35
C ASN A 281 -2.24 5.01 8.80
N ALA A 282 -2.32 3.70 8.97
CA ALA A 282 -3.54 3.00 9.36
C ALA A 282 -4.16 3.57 10.65
N ALA A 283 -3.37 4.14 11.55
CA ALA A 283 -3.86 4.76 12.78
C ALA A 283 -4.64 6.07 12.56
N SER A 284 -4.49 6.71 11.40
CA SER A 284 -5.27 7.90 11.06
C SER A 284 -6.68 7.53 10.58
N THR A 285 -7.62 8.46 10.72
CA THR A 285 -9.01 8.25 10.27
C THR A 285 -9.14 8.05 8.76
N GLN A 286 -8.22 8.61 7.98
CA GLN A 286 -8.20 8.52 6.51
C GLN A 286 -7.17 7.51 5.97
N GLY A 287 -6.22 7.07 6.78
CA GLY A 287 -5.19 6.12 6.36
C GLY A 287 -5.71 4.69 6.36
N GLU A 288 -5.13 3.86 5.51
CA GLU A 288 -5.56 2.49 5.29
C GLU A 288 -4.51 1.53 5.83
N LEU A 289 -4.97 0.36 6.29
CA LEU A 289 -4.06 -0.74 6.54
C LEU A 289 -3.81 -1.42 5.20
N VAL A 290 -2.55 -1.44 4.78
CA VAL A 290 -2.13 -1.89 3.47
C VAL A 290 -1.31 -3.17 3.60
N ALA A 291 -1.53 -4.09 2.67
CA ALA A 291 -0.71 -5.27 2.47
C ALA A 291 0.01 -5.23 1.12
N TYR A 292 1.09 -6.00 1.01
CA TYR A 292 1.77 -6.28 -0.25
C TYR A 292 1.92 -7.78 -0.44
N CYS A 293 1.34 -8.30 -1.52
CA CYS A 293 1.38 -9.70 -1.90
C CYS A 293 2.64 -10.02 -2.70
N TRP A 294 3.26 -11.15 -2.37
CA TRP A 294 4.52 -11.58 -2.94
C TRP A 294 4.48 -13.07 -3.30
N TRP A 295 4.94 -13.39 -4.51
CA TRP A 295 5.07 -14.75 -5.03
C TRP A 295 6.54 -15.03 -5.40
N ASN A 296 7.03 -16.27 -5.39
CA ASN A 296 8.45 -16.55 -5.68
C ASN A 296 8.68 -17.10 -7.11
N ASP A 297 7.68 -17.05 -7.98
CA ASP A 297 7.69 -17.74 -9.27
C ASP A 297 7.99 -16.86 -10.50
N GLU A 298 8.07 -15.53 -10.35
CA GLU A 298 8.47 -14.62 -11.44
C GLU A 298 9.96 -14.23 -11.29
N THR A 299 10.80 -14.51 -12.29
CA THR A 299 12.19 -14.00 -12.28
C THR A 299 12.49 -13.24 -13.57
N PRO A 300 13.02 -12.00 -13.48
CA PRO A 300 13.18 -11.19 -12.28
C PRO A 300 11.82 -10.70 -11.73
N HIS A 301 11.61 -10.82 -10.41
CA HIS A 301 10.43 -10.26 -9.74
C HIS A 301 10.48 -8.73 -9.85
N GLN A 302 9.50 -8.13 -10.53
CA GLN A 302 9.35 -6.68 -10.61
C GLN A 302 8.33 -6.22 -9.59
N LEU A 303 8.70 -5.23 -8.77
CA LEU A 303 7.77 -4.61 -7.83
C LEU A 303 6.69 -3.84 -8.62
N HIS A 304 5.43 -3.99 -8.23
CA HIS A 304 4.31 -3.42 -8.98
C HIS A 304 3.15 -3.01 -8.08
N GLU A 305 2.48 -1.90 -8.40
CA GLU A 305 1.33 -1.34 -7.66
C GLU A 305 0.16 -2.34 -7.51
N ARG A 306 -0.08 -3.17 -8.54
CA ARG A 306 -1.09 -4.24 -8.52
C ARG A 306 -0.94 -5.27 -7.40
N ASN A 307 0.23 -5.36 -6.77
CA ASN A 307 0.48 -6.32 -5.71
C ASN A 307 0.08 -5.77 -4.32
N PHE A 308 -0.32 -4.49 -4.23
CA PHE A 308 -0.86 -3.93 -3.00
C PHE A 308 -2.33 -4.32 -2.82
N GLU A 309 -2.68 -4.65 -1.58
CA GLU A 309 -4.05 -5.01 -1.18
C GLU A 309 -4.48 -4.11 -0.03
N TYR A 310 -5.64 -3.47 -0.17
CA TYR A 310 -6.19 -2.53 0.80
C TYR A 310 -7.67 -2.31 0.52
N LEU A 311 -8.46 -1.99 1.55
CA LEU A 311 -9.92 -1.92 1.43
C LEU A 311 -10.44 -0.67 0.72
N GLY A 312 -9.57 0.28 0.39
CA GLY A 312 -9.81 1.37 -0.55
C GLY A 312 -11.20 1.98 -0.43
N THR A 313 -11.40 2.92 0.49
CA THR A 313 -12.67 3.68 0.58
C THR A 313 -12.98 4.51 -0.67
N MET A 314 -12.08 4.57 -1.66
CA MET A 314 -12.33 5.27 -2.91
C MET A 314 -12.24 4.34 -4.10
N ALA A 315 -13.41 3.79 -4.45
CA ALA A 315 -13.68 3.18 -5.74
C ALA A 315 -13.73 4.24 -6.86
N PHE A 316 -12.72 5.11 -6.95
CA PHE A 316 -12.62 6.14 -8.02
C PHE A 316 -12.71 5.52 -9.41
N GLY A 317 -12.26 4.27 -9.59
CA GLY A 317 -12.46 3.53 -10.84
C GLY A 317 -13.94 3.27 -11.14
N GLN A 318 -14.75 2.90 -10.14
CA GLN A 318 -16.19 2.72 -10.30
C GLN A 318 -16.91 4.07 -10.47
N GLU A 319 -16.55 5.10 -9.70
CA GLU A 319 -17.09 6.46 -9.90
C GLU A 319 -16.72 7.02 -11.28
N GLY A 320 -15.50 6.74 -11.75
CA GLY A 320 -15.03 7.09 -13.09
C GLY A 320 -15.79 6.36 -14.18
N LEU A 321 -16.08 5.07 -14.01
CA LEU A 321 -16.96 4.31 -14.91
C LEU A 321 -18.36 4.90 -14.93
N VAL A 322 -18.96 5.20 -13.76
CA VAL A 322 -20.28 5.85 -13.65
C VAL A 322 -20.28 7.23 -14.32
N ALA A 323 -19.22 8.03 -14.13
CA ALA A 323 -19.06 9.33 -14.77
C ALA A 323 -18.92 9.21 -16.30
N MET A 324 -18.16 8.23 -16.79
CA MET A 324 -18.06 7.94 -18.23
C MET A 324 -19.40 7.48 -18.80
N MET A 325 -20.16 6.62 -18.10
CA MET A 325 -21.53 6.24 -18.50
C MET A 325 -22.44 7.47 -18.58
N ALA A 326 -22.35 8.38 -17.61
CA ALA A 326 -23.12 9.62 -17.64
C ALA A 326 -22.74 10.51 -18.83
N LEU A 327 -21.45 10.64 -19.16
CA LEU A 327 -20.97 11.38 -20.33
C LEU A 327 -21.50 10.79 -21.64
N PHE A 328 -21.46 9.47 -21.81
CA PHE A 328 -22.00 8.82 -23.03
C PHE A 328 -23.52 8.94 -23.13
N ASN A 329 -24.25 8.80 -22.01
CA ASN A 329 -25.69 9.03 -22.00
C ASN A 329 -26.05 10.50 -22.30
N GLN A 330 -25.26 11.47 -21.80
CA GLN A 330 -25.42 12.87 -22.17
C GLN A 330 -25.17 13.09 -23.66
N LEU A 331 -24.14 12.46 -24.24
CA LEU A 331 -23.85 12.55 -25.67
C LEU A 331 -25.01 12.02 -26.52
N ALA A 332 -25.57 10.85 -26.16
CA ALA A 332 -26.76 10.30 -26.81
C ALA A 332 -28.00 11.18 -26.62
N GLY A 333 -28.16 11.79 -25.44
CA GLY A 333 -29.29 12.64 -25.09
C GLY A 333 -29.26 14.06 -25.69
N ARG A 334 -28.19 14.46 -26.39
CA ARG A 334 -28.13 15.76 -27.09
C ARG A 334 -29.13 15.88 -28.23
N TYR A 335 -29.62 14.75 -28.74
CA TYR A 335 -30.46 14.66 -29.91
C TYR A 335 -31.82 14.06 -29.53
N PRO A 336 -32.94 14.57 -30.07
CA PRO A 336 -34.25 13.96 -29.86
C PRO A 336 -34.24 12.53 -30.42
N PRO A 337 -34.79 11.54 -29.68
CA PRO A 337 -34.83 10.16 -30.14
C PRO A 337 -35.56 10.03 -31.48
N VAL A 338 -34.99 9.24 -32.37
CA VAL A 338 -35.61 8.93 -33.65
C VAL A 338 -36.69 7.86 -33.47
N SER A 339 -37.85 8.05 -34.09
CA SER A 339 -38.87 7.01 -34.14
C SER A 339 -38.47 5.97 -35.19
N LEU A 340 -38.35 4.72 -34.76
CA LEU A 340 -38.01 3.60 -35.63
C LEU A 340 -39.23 2.70 -35.84
N THR A 341 -39.40 2.24 -37.07
CA THR A 341 -40.32 1.14 -37.40
C THR A 341 -39.75 -0.20 -36.91
N PRO A 342 -40.60 -1.23 -36.73
CA PRO A 342 -40.13 -2.57 -36.38
C PRO A 342 -39.06 -3.11 -37.33
N ASP A 343 -39.21 -2.86 -38.64
CA ASP A 343 -38.26 -3.30 -39.66
C ASP A 343 -36.90 -2.59 -39.51
N GLN A 344 -36.90 -1.29 -39.24
CA GLN A 344 -35.65 -0.54 -38.98
C GLN A 344 -34.96 -1.05 -37.71
N CYS A 345 -35.70 -1.31 -36.64
CA CYS A 345 -35.15 -1.90 -35.43
C CYS A 345 -34.48 -3.26 -35.72
N GLU A 346 -35.11 -4.10 -36.53
CA GLU A 346 -34.57 -5.41 -36.92
C GLU A 346 -33.28 -5.29 -37.75
N VAL A 347 -33.25 -4.38 -38.73
CA VAL A 347 -32.05 -4.14 -39.55
C VAL A 347 -30.88 -3.63 -38.69
N ILE A 348 -31.15 -2.73 -37.74
CA ILE A 348 -30.13 -2.23 -36.82
C ILE A 348 -29.66 -3.36 -35.90
N ARG A 349 -30.57 -4.12 -35.29
CA ARG A 349 -30.24 -5.27 -34.43
C ARG A 349 -29.33 -6.25 -35.16
N HIS A 350 -29.68 -6.61 -36.39
CA HIS A 350 -28.86 -7.50 -37.22
C HIS A 350 -27.47 -6.90 -37.49
N CYS A 351 -27.36 -5.59 -37.72
CA CYS A 351 -26.08 -4.91 -37.86
C CYS A 351 -25.23 -5.02 -36.59
N LEU A 352 -25.82 -4.82 -35.41
CA LEU A 352 -25.11 -4.89 -34.12
C LEU A 352 -24.61 -6.31 -33.83
N LEU A 353 -25.46 -7.33 -34.01
CA LEU A 353 -25.11 -8.75 -33.81
C LEU A 353 -24.01 -9.27 -34.73
N ASN A 354 -23.81 -8.66 -35.90
CA ASN A 354 -22.83 -9.15 -36.89
C ASN A 354 -21.56 -8.29 -36.98
N HIS A 355 -21.61 -7.04 -36.52
CA HIS A 355 -20.53 -6.07 -36.76
C HIS A 355 -20.07 -5.31 -35.53
N TRP A 356 -20.74 -5.47 -34.39
CA TRP A 356 -20.31 -4.90 -33.12
C TRP A 356 -20.04 -5.99 -32.09
N ASP A 357 -21.05 -6.84 -31.85
CA ASP A 357 -21.10 -7.99 -30.95
C ASP A 357 -20.04 -8.09 -29.83
N PRO A 358 -19.92 -7.09 -28.93
CA PRO A 358 -18.92 -7.14 -27.86
C PRO A 358 -19.22 -8.20 -26.79
N ALA A 359 -20.44 -8.72 -26.71
CA ALA A 359 -20.83 -9.79 -25.80
C ALA A 359 -20.63 -11.20 -26.40
N PHE A 360 -20.17 -11.31 -27.66
CA PHE A 360 -19.95 -12.59 -28.35
C PHE A 360 -21.21 -13.47 -28.44
N VAL A 361 -22.37 -12.86 -28.69
CA VAL A 361 -23.68 -13.54 -28.74
C VAL A 361 -24.19 -13.79 -30.17
N SER A 362 -23.41 -13.42 -31.19
CA SER A 362 -23.76 -13.66 -32.59
C SER A 362 -24.04 -15.14 -32.86
N GLY A 363 -25.18 -15.44 -33.48
CA GLY A 363 -25.60 -16.81 -33.79
C GLY A 363 -26.29 -17.56 -32.64
N LEU A 364 -26.54 -16.91 -31.50
CA LEU A 364 -27.31 -17.49 -30.39
C LEU A 364 -28.75 -16.97 -30.42
N ASP A 365 -29.71 -17.82 -30.81
CA ASP A 365 -31.14 -17.43 -30.95
C ASP A 365 -31.75 -16.86 -29.67
N GLN A 366 -31.31 -17.34 -28.51
CA GLN A 366 -31.77 -16.87 -27.20
C GLN A 366 -31.25 -15.48 -26.80
N CYS A 367 -30.29 -14.92 -27.54
CA CYS A 367 -29.63 -13.65 -27.25
C CYS A 367 -29.90 -12.58 -28.31
N GLN A 368 -30.90 -12.77 -29.18
CA GLN A 368 -31.21 -11.80 -30.25
C GLN A 368 -31.56 -10.40 -29.72
N SER A 369 -32.05 -10.27 -28.48
CA SER A 369 -32.41 -8.98 -27.87
C SER A 369 -31.29 -8.32 -27.06
N GLU A 370 -30.07 -8.88 -27.02
CA GLU A 370 -28.97 -8.40 -26.16
C GLU A 370 -28.63 -6.90 -26.37
N TYR A 371 -28.83 -6.40 -27.59
CA TYR A 371 -28.46 -5.03 -27.96
C TYR A 371 -29.66 -4.07 -28.11
N ASP A 372 -30.87 -4.50 -27.75
CA ASP A 372 -32.10 -3.75 -27.99
C ASP A 372 -32.10 -2.37 -27.31
N ASP A 373 -31.56 -2.29 -26.09
CA ASP A 373 -31.45 -1.04 -25.32
C ASP A 373 -30.52 0.00 -25.97
N HIS A 374 -29.70 -0.42 -26.95
CA HIS A 374 -28.79 0.45 -27.69
C HIS A 374 -29.34 0.90 -29.05
N ILE A 375 -30.36 0.22 -29.60
CA ILE A 375 -30.86 0.44 -30.97
C ILE A 375 -31.28 1.91 -31.19
N THR A 376 -32.20 2.41 -30.38
CA THR A 376 -32.73 3.78 -30.54
C THR A 376 -31.64 4.84 -30.36
N LYS A 377 -30.72 4.64 -29.41
CA LYS A 377 -29.61 5.58 -29.15
C LYS A 377 -28.63 5.61 -30.31
N LEU A 378 -28.23 4.44 -30.82
CA LEU A 378 -27.30 4.33 -31.94
C LEU A 378 -27.92 4.84 -33.24
N ALA A 379 -29.19 4.57 -33.48
CA ALA A 379 -29.94 5.12 -34.61
C ALA A 379 -30.02 6.65 -34.57
N THR A 380 -30.30 7.19 -33.38
CA THR A 380 -30.36 8.64 -33.15
C THR A 380 -29.01 9.30 -33.45
N LEU A 381 -27.93 8.76 -32.89
CA LEU A 381 -26.57 9.26 -33.13
C LEU A 381 -26.13 9.08 -34.58
N ALA A 382 -26.50 7.97 -35.22
CA ALA A 382 -26.24 7.74 -36.64
C ALA A 382 -26.92 8.79 -37.53
N GLN A 383 -28.17 9.12 -37.24
CA GLN A 383 -28.91 10.07 -38.06
C GLN A 383 -28.51 11.53 -37.81
N GLN A 384 -28.17 11.90 -36.57
CA GLN A 384 -28.10 13.30 -36.16
C GLN A 384 -26.73 13.78 -35.66
N ALA A 385 -25.87 12.89 -35.16
CA ALA A 385 -24.59 13.32 -34.54
C ALA A 385 -23.49 13.58 -35.57
N SER A 386 -22.32 14.04 -35.10
CA SER A 386 -21.11 14.04 -35.93
C SER A 386 -20.52 12.62 -36.06
N TRP A 387 -19.61 12.41 -37.01
CA TRP A 387 -18.90 11.12 -37.14
C TRP A 387 -18.06 10.80 -35.91
N GLY A 388 -17.39 11.82 -35.37
CA GLY A 388 -16.58 11.70 -34.16
C GLY A 388 -17.42 11.31 -32.95
N ASP A 389 -18.60 11.93 -32.78
CA ASP A 389 -19.49 11.62 -31.66
C ASP A 389 -20.01 10.17 -31.71
N LEU A 390 -20.45 9.70 -32.88
CA LEU A 390 -20.94 8.33 -33.04
C LEU A 390 -19.82 7.31 -32.82
N SER A 391 -18.62 7.55 -33.36
CA SER A 391 -17.48 6.66 -33.17
C SER A 391 -17.02 6.64 -31.70
N ALA A 392 -16.91 7.81 -31.07
CA ALA A 392 -16.54 7.92 -29.66
C ALA A 392 -17.58 7.24 -28.75
N TYR A 393 -18.87 7.40 -29.06
CA TYR A 393 -19.93 6.70 -28.34
C TYR A 393 -19.78 5.18 -28.47
N LEU A 394 -19.61 4.65 -29.68
CA LEU A 394 -19.44 3.21 -29.93
C LEU A 394 -18.24 2.62 -29.18
N MET A 395 -17.07 3.25 -29.29
CA MET A 395 -15.87 2.83 -28.57
C MET A 395 -16.07 2.90 -27.05
N GLY A 396 -16.69 3.99 -26.59
CA GLY A 396 -16.97 4.25 -25.20
C GLY A 396 -17.89 3.22 -24.56
N ILE A 397 -19.03 2.93 -25.18
CA ILE A 397 -19.97 1.93 -24.64
C ILE A 397 -19.39 0.52 -24.71
N THR A 398 -18.57 0.20 -25.73
CA THR A 398 -17.90 -1.11 -25.82
C THR A 398 -16.96 -1.32 -24.63
N LYS A 399 -16.18 -0.29 -24.29
CA LYS A 399 -15.28 -0.34 -23.14
C LYS A 399 -16.02 -0.36 -21.82
N VAL A 400 -17.00 0.52 -21.65
CA VAL A 400 -17.61 0.77 -20.34
C VAL A 400 -18.69 -0.26 -19.99
N TYR A 401 -19.52 -0.69 -20.95
CA TYR A 401 -20.60 -1.66 -20.68
C TYR A 401 -20.14 -3.11 -20.83
N PHE A 402 -19.21 -3.40 -21.74
CA PHE A 402 -18.81 -4.76 -22.08
C PHE A 402 -17.36 -5.10 -21.70
N ASN A 403 -16.59 -4.12 -21.19
CA ASN A 403 -15.17 -4.27 -20.89
C ASN A 403 -14.35 -4.81 -22.07
N GLN A 404 -14.72 -4.46 -23.30
CA GLN A 404 -14.03 -4.82 -24.53
C GLN A 404 -13.44 -3.59 -25.20
N ASP A 405 -12.44 -3.77 -26.05
CA ASP A 405 -11.90 -2.70 -26.88
C ASP A 405 -12.47 -2.79 -28.30
N LEU A 406 -12.95 -1.66 -28.83
CA LEU A 406 -13.35 -1.53 -30.23
C LEU A 406 -12.30 -0.71 -30.98
N ASP A 407 -11.58 -1.36 -31.89
CA ASP A 407 -10.60 -0.69 -32.74
C ASP A 407 -11.25 0.49 -33.52
N PRO A 408 -10.58 1.67 -33.64
CA PRO A 408 -11.14 2.83 -34.32
C PRO A 408 -11.61 2.57 -35.76
N VAL A 409 -10.92 1.70 -36.51
CA VAL A 409 -11.31 1.36 -37.89
C VAL A 409 -12.56 0.48 -37.89
N CYS A 410 -12.73 -0.39 -36.89
CA CYS A 410 -13.97 -1.13 -36.68
C CYS A 410 -15.12 -0.19 -36.29
N ALA A 411 -14.88 0.76 -35.38
CA ALA A 411 -15.86 1.77 -34.97
C ALA A 411 -16.33 2.63 -36.16
N ASP A 412 -15.41 3.10 -37.00
CA ASP A 412 -15.72 3.85 -38.21
C ASP A 412 -16.56 3.04 -39.21
N ARG A 413 -16.23 1.76 -39.41
CA ARG A 413 -17.00 0.87 -40.30
C ARG A 413 -18.41 0.63 -39.78
N LEU A 414 -18.56 0.40 -38.49
CA LEU A 414 -19.86 0.24 -37.84
C LEU A 414 -20.68 1.52 -37.91
N ALA A 415 -20.08 2.66 -37.59
CA ALA A 415 -20.69 3.99 -37.74
C ALA A 415 -21.21 4.23 -39.17
N LYS A 416 -20.41 3.88 -40.18
CA LYS A 416 -20.80 4.01 -41.60
C LYS A 416 -22.01 3.15 -41.94
N ARG A 417 -22.04 1.89 -41.48
CA ARG A 417 -23.17 0.97 -41.69
C ARG A 417 -24.45 1.50 -41.06
N LEU A 418 -24.38 1.94 -39.80
CA LEU A 418 -25.53 2.50 -39.09
C LEU A 418 -26.08 3.75 -39.79
N ARG A 419 -25.21 4.64 -40.28
CA ARG A 419 -25.65 5.81 -41.06
C ARG A 419 -26.32 5.45 -42.38
N LEU A 420 -25.78 4.46 -43.08
CA LEU A 420 -26.38 3.99 -44.33
C LEU A 420 -27.78 3.44 -44.08
N ILE A 421 -27.94 2.60 -43.04
CA ILE A 421 -29.24 2.08 -42.61
C ILE A 421 -30.21 3.25 -42.32
N MET A 422 -29.77 4.26 -41.57
CA MET A 422 -30.61 5.41 -41.22
C MET A 422 -30.90 6.38 -42.39
N ASN A 423 -30.15 6.31 -43.49
CA ASN A 423 -30.32 7.18 -44.65
C ASN A 423 -31.02 6.49 -45.83
N GLN A 424 -31.19 5.16 -45.81
CA GLN A 424 -31.87 4.40 -46.86
C GLN A 424 -33.39 4.69 -46.97
N ASP A 425 -33.98 5.36 -45.97
CA ASP A 425 -35.40 5.77 -45.96
C ASP A 425 -35.64 7.24 -46.37
N ARG A 426 -34.69 7.89 -47.06
CA ARG A 426 -34.84 9.28 -47.53
C ARG A 426 -35.10 9.45 -49.03
N ASP A 427 -35.26 8.36 -49.79
CA ASP A 427 -35.59 8.38 -51.22
C ASP A 427 -36.99 7.83 -51.51
#